data_AF-A0A804PEL7-F1
#
_entry.id   AF-A0A804PEL7-F1
#
_cell.length_a   1.000
_cell.length_b   1.000
_cell.length_c   1.000
_cell.angle_alpha   90.00
_cell.angle_beta   90.00
_cell.angle_gamma   90.00
#
_symmetry.space_group_name_H-M   'P 1'
#
loop_
_entity.id
_entity.type
_entity.pdbx_description
1 polymer ?
#
loop_
_entity_poly.entity_id
_entity_poly.type
_entity_poly.pdbx_seq_one_letter_code
_entity_poly.pdbx_strand_id
1 'polypeptide(L)' 'MALHAPVLVMKDSLKRESGAKVHKANIQAAKAVADIIRTTLGPRSMLKMLLDAGRWWPFI' A
#
# COMPACT_ATOMS: atom_id res chain seq x y z
N MET A 1 38.88 -5.08 15.21
CA MET A 1 38.01 -6.02 14.47
C MET A 1 37.09 -5.23 13.55
N ALA A 2 37.29 -5.32 12.23
CA ALA A 2 36.35 -4.71 11.28
C ALA A 2 35.11 -5.60 11.19
N LEU A 3 34.00 -5.12 11.76
CA LEU A 3 32.69 -5.74 11.60
C LEU A 3 32.31 -5.61 10.11
N HIS A 4 32.39 -6.73 9.38
CA HIS A 4 31.82 -6.87 8.05
C HIS A 4 30.33 -6.53 8.13
N ALA A 5 29.96 -5.31 7.72
CA ALA A 5 28.56 -4.95 7.55
C ALA A 5 28.04 -5.76 6.33
N PRO A 6 26.93 -6.50 6.47
CA PRO A 6 26.42 -7.32 5.38
C PRO A 6 25.93 -6.39 4.26
N VAL A 7 26.56 -6.53 3.09
CA VAL A 7 26.13 -5.84 1.88
C VAL A 7 24.84 -6.51 1.41
N LEU A 8 23.71 -5.89 1.71
CA LEU A 8 22.39 -6.29 1.23
C LEU A 8 22.27 -5.93 -0.25
N VAL A 9 22.55 -6.91 -1.11
CA VAL A 9 22.27 -6.81 -2.55
C VAL A 9 20.76 -7.00 -2.75
N MET A 10 20.07 -5.90 -3.01
CA MET A 10 18.66 -5.95 -3.42
C MET A 10 18.56 -6.59 -4.80
N LYS A 11 17.52 -7.42 -5.01
CA LYS A 11 17.18 -7.93 -6.35
C LYS A 11 17.09 -6.75 -7.32
N ASP A 12 17.60 -6.92 -8.54
CA ASP A 12 17.65 -5.88 -9.57
C ASP A 12 16.27 -5.26 -9.90
N SER A 13 15.18 -5.96 -9.57
CA SER A 13 13.81 -5.49 -9.76
C SER A 13 13.28 -4.54 -8.67
N LEU A 14 13.99 -4.36 -7.56
CA LEU A 14 13.52 -3.53 -6.44
C LEU A 14 13.82 -2.05 -6.65
N LYS A 15 12.80 -1.28 -7.03
CA LYS A 15 12.83 0.19 -7.00
C LYS A 15 12.79 0.67 -5.55
N ARG A 16 13.93 1.15 -5.05
CA ARG A 16 14.02 1.78 -3.74
C ARG A 16 13.68 3.26 -3.89
N GLU A 17 12.47 3.65 -3.51
CA GLU A 17 12.18 5.07 -3.28
C GLU A 17 12.72 5.46 -1.89
N SER A 18 13.38 6.62 -1.77
CA SER A 18 13.96 7.10 -0.52
C SER A 18 13.67 8.59 -0.31
N GLY A 19 13.68 9.02 0.95
CA GLY A 19 13.56 10.42 1.35
C GLY A 19 12.12 10.96 1.42
N ALA A 20 12.01 12.29 1.35
CA ALA A 20 10.74 13.01 1.55
C ALA A 20 9.61 12.60 0.59
N LYS A 21 9.96 12.09 -0.60
CA LYS A 21 8.99 11.58 -1.57
C LYS A 21 8.22 10.38 -1.02
N VAL A 22 8.91 9.45 -0.35
CA VAL A 22 8.30 8.26 0.27
C VAL A 22 7.35 8.66 1.39
N HIS A 23 7.75 9.61 2.23
CA HIS A 23 6.88 10.10 3.30
C HIS A 23 5.58 10.70 2.75
N LYS A 24 5.67 11.51 1.69
CA LYS A 24 4.48 12.07 1.02
C LYS A 24 3.61 10.98 0.38
N ALA A 25 4.22 10.02 -0.30
CA ALA A 25 3.51 8.90 -0.92
C ALA A 25 2.75 8.07 0.13
N ASN A 26 3.39 7.75 1.26
CA ASN A 26 2.77 6.99 2.35
C ASN A 26 1.60 7.76 2.98
N ILE A 27 1.75 9.06 3.22
CA ILE A 27 0.66 9.91 3.75
C ILE A 27 -0.50 9.96 2.75
N GLN A 28 -0.21 10.11 1.45
CA GLN A 28 -1.26 10.14 0.42
C GLN A 28 -2.01 8.81 0.33
N ALA A 29 -1.29 7.68 0.38
CA ALA A 29 -1.89 6.36 0.41
C ALA A 29 -2.81 6.19 1.64
N ALA A 30 -2.33 6.58 2.83
CA ALA A 30 -3.12 6.53 4.05
C ALA A 30 -4.37 7.42 3.97
N LYS A 31 -4.24 8.64 3.42
CA LYS A 31 -5.38 9.55 3.20
C LYS A 31 -6.42 8.96 2.26
N ALA A 32 -5.99 8.33 1.16
CA ALA A 32 -6.90 7.71 0.21
C ALA A 32 -7.74 6.60 0.88
N VAL A 33 -7.12 5.77 1.71
CA VAL A 33 -7.84 4.74 2.49
C VAL A 33 -8.80 5.38 3.49
N ALA A 34 -8.36 6.42 4.22
CA ALA A 34 -9.21 7.13 5.17
C ALA A 34 -10.44 7.76 4.50
N ASP A 35 -10.27 8.36 3.33
CA ASP A 35 -11.36 8.99 2.58
C ASP A 35 -12.41 7.98 2.09
N ILE A 36 -12.01 6.74 1.82
CA ILE A 36 -12.94 5.66 1.44
C ILE A 36 -13.81 5.27 2.65
N ILE A 37 -13.22 5.17 3.84
CA ILE A 37 -13.87 4.62 5.04
C ILE A 37 -14.61 5.70 5.84
N ARG A 38 -14.25 6.99 5.74
CA ARG A 38 -14.85 8.07 6.54
C ARG A 38 -16.38 8.11 6.50
N THR A 39 -17.00 7.73 5.38
CA THR A 39 -18.46 7.74 5.20
C THR A 39 -19.18 6.57 5.89
N THR A 40 -18.43 5.62 6.42
CA THR A 40 -18.94 4.45 7.13
C THR A 40 -19.02 4.68 8.65
N LEU A 41 -18.55 5.83 9.14
CA LEU A 41 -18.58 6.18 10.55
C LEU A 41 -19.83 7.00 10.89
N GLY A 42 -20.57 6.57 11.93
CA GLY A 42 -21.74 7.26 12.46
C GLY A 42 -23.07 6.55 12.20
N PRO A 43 -24.17 7.01 12.84
CA PRO A 43 -25.49 6.35 12.76
C PRO A 43 -26.14 6.44 11.38
N ARG A 44 -25.63 7.30 10.48
CA ARG A 44 -26.02 7.38 9.06
C ARG A 44 -24.88 6.96 8.14
N SER A 45 -24.19 5.88 8.50
CA SER A 45 -23.11 5.30 7.70
C SER A 45 -23.60 4.82 6.33
N MET A 46 -22.80 5.03 5.29
CA MET A 46 -23.05 4.49 3.95
C MET A 46 -22.39 3.12 3.78
N LEU A 47 -23.15 2.15 3.24
CA LEU A 47 -22.61 0.85 2.86
C LEU A 47 -21.74 0.98 1.61
N LYS A 48 -20.66 0.21 1.54
CA LYS A 48 -19.77 0.11 0.38
C LYS A 48 -19.93 -1.25 -0.29
N MET A 49 -20.10 -1.25 -1.61
CA MET A 49 -20.10 -2.47 -2.42
C MET A 49 -18.67 -2.77 -2.86
N LEU A 50 -18.09 -3.88 -2.37
CA LEU A 50 -16.76 -4.32 -2.76
C LEU A 50 -16.90 -5.34 -3.90
N LEU A 51 -16.27 -5.05 -5.04
CA LEU A 51 -16.17 -5.95 -6.18
C LEU A 51 -14.84 -6.69 -6.09
N ASP A 52 -14.89 -8.01 -5.95
CA ASP A 52 -13.70 -8.86 -6.03
C ASP A 52 -13.33 -9.14 -7.49
N ALA A 53 -12.10 -8.80 -7.88
CA ALA A 53 -11.57 -9.09 -9.21
C ALA A 53 -11.04 -10.53 -9.33
N GLY A 54 -10.98 -11.29 -8.23
CA GLY A 54 -10.28 -12.58 -8.13
C GLY A 54 -10.93 -13.76 -8.86
N ARG A 55 -12.17 -13.63 -9.36
CA ARG A 55 -12.91 -14.76 -9.97
C ARG A 55 -13.01 -14.68 -11.50
N TRP A 56 -11.90 -14.35 -12.17
CA TRP A 56 -11.87 -14.40 -13.64
C TRP A 56 -11.05 -15.55 -14.23
N TRP A 57 -10.45 -16.43 -13.42
CA TRP A 57 -9.60 -17.48 -13.96
C TRP A 57 -9.89 -18.89 -13.42
N PRO A 58 -10.88 -19.59 -14.00
CA PRO A 58 -10.90 -21.05 -14.05
C PRO A 58 -10.64 -21.62 -15.45
N PHE A 59 -10.51 -20.79 -16.51
CA PHE A 59 -10.57 -21.27 -17.91
C PHE A 59 -9.64 -20.57 -18.92
N ILE A 60 -8.63 -19.83 -18.46
CA ILE A 60 -7.50 -19.40 -19.31
C ILE A 60 -6.20 -19.77 -18.56
#